data_AF-A0A960LV74-F1
#
_entry.id   AF-A0A960LV74-F1
#
_cell.length_a   1.000
_cell.length_b   1.000
_cell.length_c   1.000
_cell.angle_alpha   90.00
_cell.angle_beta   90.00
_cell.angle_gamma   90.00
#
_symmetry.space_group_name_H-M   'P 1'
#
loop_
_entity.id
_entity.type
_entity.pdbx_description
1 polymer ?
#
loop_
_entity_poly.entity_id
_entity_poly.type
_entity_poly.pdbx_seq_one_letter_code
_entity_poly.pdbx_strand_id
1 'polypeptide(L)' 'FILSFDDFILSYFCAGTSVQTLSLYLLQMLRSGISPIVNALSGILLFLSSILVMFFFSPKIRSRIL' A
#
# COMPACT_ATOMS: atom_id res chain seq x y z
N PHE A 1 -4.71 16.03 -26.30
CA PHE A 1 -3.98 14.86 -25.77
C PHE A 1 -2.50 14.91 -26.13
N ILE A 2 -2.14 14.98 -27.42
CA ILE A 2 -0.72 15.03 -27.87
C ILE A 2 0.07 16.18 -27.22
N LEU A 3 -0.45 17.40 -27.24
CA LEU A 3 0.23 18.58 -26.63
C LEU A 3 0.49 18.39 -25.12
N SER A 4 -0.48 17.81 -24.41
CA SER A 4 -0.42 17.55 -22.96
C SER A 4 0.59 16.47 -22.60
N PHE A 5 0.78 15.50 -23.50
CA PHE A 5 1.71 14.40 -23.34
C PHE A 5 3.15 14.83 -23.66
N ASP A 6 3.32 15.74 -24.61
CA ASP A 6 4.61 16.38 -24.92
C ASP A 6 5.17 17.15 -23.71
N ASP A 7 4.36 18.02 -23.10
CA ASP A 7 4.74 18.78 -21.89
C ASP A 7 5.07 17.86 -20.69
N PHE A 8 4.40 16.71 -20.59
CA PHE A 8 4.67 15.70 -19.57
C PHE A 8 6.02 15.02 -19.78
N ILE A 9 6.34 14.62 -21.02
CA ILE A 9 7.61 13.99 -21.37
C ILE A 9 8.76 14.98 -21.15
N LEU A 10 8.61 16.22 -21.59
CA LEU A 10 9.60 17.27 -21.36
C LEU A 10 9.87 17.48 -19.87
N SER A 11 8.80 17.54 -19.07
CA SER A 11 8.90 17.65 -17.61
C SER A 11 9.56 16.41 -16.98
N TYR A 12 9.30 15.20 -17.49
CA TYR A 12 9.90 13.96 -16.99
C TYR A 12 11.43 13.92 -17.12
N PHE A 13 11.98 14.51 -18.19
CA PHE A 13 13.42 14.52 -18.46
C PHE A 13 14.14 15.79 -17.97
N CYS A 14 13.45 16.93 -17.90
CA CYS A 14 14.03 18.19 -17.41
C CYS A 14 13.79 18.45 -15.92
N ALA A 15 12.87 17.73 -15.25
CA ALA A 15 12.69 17.84 -13.81
C ALA A 15 13.91 17.24 -13.08
N GLY A 16 14.68 18.10 -12.43
CA GLY A 16 15.76 17.68 -11.54
C GLY A 16 15.24 16.93 -10.31
N THR A 17 16.13 16.22 -9.60
CA THR A 17 15.81 15.37 -8.44
C THR A 17 15.09 16.07 -7.28
N SER A 18 15.06 17.42 -7.27
CA SER A 18 14.45 18.23 -6.21
C SER A 18 13.05 18.76 -6.52
N VAL A 19 12.59 18.76 -7.78
CA VAL A 19 11.31 19.38 -8.16
C VAL A 19 10.40 18.33 -8.79
N GLN A 20 9.48 17.79 -7.99
CA GLN A 20 8.44 16.90 -8.50
C GLN A 20 7.20 17.71 -8.88
N THR A 21 6.82 17.67 -10.16
CA THR A 21 5.52 18.20 -10.60
C THR A 21 4.40 17.22 -10.26
N LEU A 22 3.16 17.69 -10.15
CA LEU A 22 2.00 16.85 -9.78
C LEU A 22 1.87 15.61 -10.68
N SER A 23 2.12 15.77 -11.98
CA SER A 23 2.05 14.68 -12.96
C SER A 23 3.14 13.62 -12.73
N LEU A 24 4.35 14.04 -12.34
CA LEU A 24 5.44 13.12 -12.01
C LEU A 24 5.22 12.43 -10.68
N TYR A 25 4.68 13.13 -9.68
CA TYR A 25 4.29 12.56 -8.40
C TYR A 25 3.22 11.48 -8.57
N LEU A 26 2.19 11.74 -9.37
CA LEU A 26 1.16 10.74 -9.68
C LEU A 26 1.74 9.53 -10.43
N LEU A 27 2.63 9.76 -11.42
CA LEU A 27 3.32 8.68 -12.12
C LEU A 27 4.19 7.85 -11.16
N GLN A 28 4.89 8.50 -10.24
CA GLN A 28 5.71 7.84 -9.23
C GLN A 28 4.84 7.07 -8.23
N MET A 29 3.71 7.60 -7.79
CA MET A 29 2.76 6.89 -6.93
C MET A 29 2.13 5.68 -7.62
N LEU A 30 1.85 5.78 -8.92
CA LEU A 30 1.40 4.66 -9.74
C LEU A 30 2.49 3.59 -9.93
N ARG A 31 3.76 3.99 -10.13
CA ARG A 31 4.89 3.07 -10.30
C ARG A 31 5.44 2.48 -9.01
N SER A 32 5.38 3.22 -7.91
CA SER A 32 5.91 2.79 -6.60
C SER A 32 5.10 1.64 -6.01
N GLY A 33 3.94 1.33 -6.59
CA GLY A 33 3.12 0.20 -6.20
C GLY A 33 2.67 0.32 -4.74
N ILE A 34 2.27 -0.82 -4.17
CA ILE A 34 1.93 -0.95 -2.75
C ILE A 34 3.12 -0.54 -1.89
N SER A 35 2.95 0.56 -1.14
CA SER A 35 3.96 1.03 -0.19
C SER A 35 4.34 -0.09 0.79
N PRO A 36 5.65 -0.31 1.05
CA PRO A 36 6.13 -1.34 2.00
C PRO A 36 5.46 -1.23 3.38
N ILE A 37 5.11 0.00 3.78
CA ILE A 37 4.40 0.31 5.02
C ILE A 37 2.98 -0.29 5.03
N VAL A 38 2.27 -0.20 3.90
CA VAL A 38 0.91 -0.75 3.75
C VAL A 38 0.96 -2.29 3.80
N ASN A 39 1.95 -2.90 3.15
CA ASN A 39 2.14 -4.35 3.22
C ASN A 39 2.45 -4.83 4.65
N ALA A 40 3.35 -4.13 5.37
CA ALA A 40 3.67 -4.44 6.76
C ALA A 40 2.43 -4.33 7.68
N LEU A 41 1.63 -3.27 7.51
CA LEU A 41 0.37 -3.08 8.24
C LEU A 41 -0.63 -4.21 7.95
N SER A 42 -0.78 -4.61 6.68
CA SER A 42 -1.68 -5.70 6.31
C SER A 42 -1.28 -7.04 6.94
N GLY A 43 0.03 -7.32 7.03
CA GLY A 43 0.56 -8.50 7.71
C GLY A 43 0.26 -8.51 9.21
N ILE A 44 0.41 -7.37 9.88
CA ILE A 44 0.10 -7.22 11.31
C ILE A 44 -1.40 -7.46 11.57
N LEU A 45 -2.27 -6.86 10.74
CA LEU A 45 -3.72 -7.03 10.86
C LEU A 45 -4.15 -8.48 10.63
N LEU A 46 -3.60 -9.13 9.61
CA LEU A 46 -3.87 -10.55 9.35
C LEU A 46 -3.38 -11.44 10.49
N PHE A 47 -2.17 -11.21 11.01
CA PHE A 47 -1.63 -11.96 12.13
C PHE A 47 -2.50 -11.83 13.38
N LEU A 48 -2.94 -10.61 13.70
CA LEU A 48 -3.80 -10.35 14.84
C LEU A 48 -5.17 -11.01 14.68
N SER A 49 -5.77 -10.93 13.49
CA SER A 49 -7.04 -11.62 13.20
C SER A 49 -6.91 -13.14 13.27
N SER A 50 -5.78 -13.71 12.83
CA SER A 50 -5.52 -15.14 12.85
C SER A 50 -5.41 -15.68 14.28
N ILE A 51 -4.71 -14.95 15.16
CA ILE A 51 -4.64 -15.27 16.60
C ILE A 51 -6.03 -15.21 17.24
N LEU A 52 -6.80 -14.17 16.93
CA LEU A 52 -8.12 -13.96 17.53
C LEU A 52 -9.11 -15.06 17.09
N VAL A 53 -9.09 -15.44 15.81
CA VAL A 53 -9.85 -16.57 15.29
C VAL A 53 -9.39 -17.90 15.91
N MET A 54 -8.07 -18.12 16.05
CA MET A 54 -7.54 -19.34 16.67
C MET A 54 -7.94 -19.47 18.14
N PHE A 55 -7.94 -18.37 18.89
CA PHE A 55 -8.41 -18.32 20.27
C PHE A 55 -9.92 -18.62 20.37
N PHE A 56 -10.73 -17.98 19.52
CA PHE A 56 -12.18 -18.18 19.49
C PHE A 56 -12.58 -19.59 19.05
N PHE A 57 -11.88 -20.12 18.03
CA PHE A 57 -12.19 -21.42 17.46
C PHE A 57 -11.65 -22.58 18.30
N SER A 58 -10.67 -22.37 19.19
CA SER A 58 -10.17 -23.41 20.09
C SER A 58 -11.32 -23.94 20.96
N PRO A 59 -11.85 -25.16 20.70
CA PRO A 59 -13.05 -25.65 21.36
C PRO A 59 -12.79 -26.12 22.81
N LYS A 60 -11.65 -25.75 23.40
CA LYS A 60 -11.30 -26.08 24.79
C LYS A 60 -11.87 -25.10 25.82
N ILE A 61 -12.37 -23.94 25.42
CA ILE A 61 -13.06 -23.00 26.34
C ILE A 61 -14.52 -23.41 26.60
N ARG A 62 -15.17 -24.10 25.64
CA ARG A 62 -16.60 -24.47 25.71
C ARG A 62 -16.89 -25.70 26.59
N SER A 63 -15.89 -26.56 26.83
CA SER A 63 -16.03 -27.80 27.64
C SER A 63 -15.74 -27.62 29.14
N ARG A 64 -15.32 -26.43 29.59
CA ARG A 64 -15.03 -26.15 31.01
C ARG A 64 -16.16 -25.40 31.73
N ILE A 65 -17.21 -25.02 31.00
CA ILE A 65 -18.31 -24.16 31.47
C ILE A 65 -19.67 -24.91 31.43
N LEU A 66 -19.71 -26.12 30.87
CA LEU A 66 -20.77 -27.12 31.03
C LEU A 66 -20.19 -28.33 31.78
#